data_AF-U6RLM4-F1
#
_entry.id   AF-U6RLM4-F1
#
_cell.length_a   1.000
_cell.length_b   1.000
_cell.length_c   1.000
_cell.angle_alpha   90.00
_cell.angle_beta   90.00
_cell.angle_gamma   90.00
#
_symmetry.space_group_name_H-M   'P 1'
#
loop_
_entity.id
_entity.type
_entity.pdbx_description
1 polymer ?
#
loop_
_entity_poly.entity_id
_entity_poly.type
_entity_poly.pdbx_seq_one_letter_code
_entity_poly.pdbx_strand_id
1 'polypeptide(L)'
;MEQEHRSQLEQTSERQANLESIIKRQQSEITHLHKMIEEKNKQIAKLDRLAYPQRYRLSSRAELIRIFVLNYRNPSLHIWTKVGDALFDDTKYDIPYDTAQRHFREELTDEEFVNAVFEPQEQVNEAQVQLLGAAFMLASGGPAQVHVGTGGGGSQSDMPWGEKKKSSGIKR
;
A
#
# COMPACT_ATOMS: atom_id res chain seq x y z
N MET A 1 50.18 -45.66 31.31
CA MET A 1 50.66 -44.29 31.06
C MET A 1 50.64 -43.94 29.56
N GLU A 2 51.59 -44.40 28.72
CA GLU A 2 51.59 -44.00 27.28
C GLU A 2 50.46 -44.61 26.43
N GLN A 3 50.06 -45.86 26.67
CA GLN A 3 48.95 -46.50 25.94
C GLN A 3 47.59 -45.89 26.28
N GLU A 4 47.36 -45.51 27.53
CA GLU A 4 46.12 -44.87 27.98
C GLU A 4 45.96 -43.49 27.36
N HIS A 5 47.04 -42.71 27.26
CA HIS A 5 47.03 -41.42 26.57
C HIS A 5 46.69 -41.54 25.08
N ARG A 6 47.22 -42.56 24.38
CA ARG A 6 46.90 -42.80 22.97
C ARG A 6 45.44 -43.21 22.77
N SER A 7 44.94 -44.10 23.63
CA SER A 7 43.53 -44.53 23.62
C SER A 7 42.56 -43.38 23.89
N GLN A 8 42.88 -42.48 24.82
CA GLN A 8 42.07 -41.28 25.07
C GLN A 8 42.06 -40.33 23.87
N LEU A 9 43.20 -40.11 23.22
CA LEU A 9 43.28 -39.26 22.02
C LEU A 9 42.42 -39.80 20.87
N GLU A 10 42.45 -41.11 20.66
CA GLU A 10 41.64 -41.79 19.64
C GLU A 10 40.14 -41.65 19.93
N GLN A 11 39.71 -41.91 21.18
CA GLN A 11 38.33 -41.69 21.61
C GLN A 11 37.87 -40.24 21.45
N THR A 12 38.74 -39.26 21.73
CA THR A 12 38.41 -37.85 21.51
C THR A 12 38.28 -37.50 20.03
N SER A 13 39.10 -38.10 19.17
CA SER A 13 39.06 -37.89 17.72
C SER A 13 37.78 -38.48 17.11
N GLU A 14 37.41 -39.70 17.50
CA GLU A 14 36.14 -40.31 17.08
C GLU A 14 34.93 -39.50 17.53
N ARG A 15 34.96 -38.97 18.76
CA ARG A 15 33.90 -38.11 19.29
C ARG A 15 33.81 -36.79 18.52
N GLN A 16 34.93 -36.18 18.14
CA GLN A 16 34.96 -34.98 17.30
C GLN A 16 34.37 -35.25 15.92
N ALA A 17 34.77 -36.33 15.26
CA ALA A 17 34.24 -36.71 13.94
C ALA A 17 32.72 -36.96 13.98
N ASN A 18 32.22 -37.59 15.04
CA ASN A 18 30.79 -37.78 15.24
C ASN A 18 30.05 -36.44 15.39
N LEU A 19 30.56 -35.53 16.24
CA LEU A 19 29.99 -34.20 16.42
C LEU A 19 29.96 -33.39 15.11
N GLU A 20 31.03 -33.43 14.32
CA GLU A 20 31.08 -32.78 13.01
C GLU A 20 30.03 -33.34 12.04
N SER A 21 29.84 -34.66 12.03
CA SER A 21 28.80 -35.29 11.20
C SER A 21 27.39 -34.86 11.60
N ILE A 22 27.13 -34.73 12.90
CA ILE A 22 25.86 -34.24 13.45
C ILE A 22 25.65 -32.78 13.07
N ILE A 23 26.66 -31.93 13.24
CA ILE A 23 26.59 -30.51 12.88
C ILE A 23 26.29 -30.36 11.39
N LYS A 24 26.98 -31.11 10.53
CA LYS A 24 26.77 -31.07 9.07
C LYS A 24 25.35 -31.48 8.69
N ARG A 25 24.80 -32.51 9.35
CA ARG A 25 23.40 -32.92 9.17
C ARG A 25 22.42 -31.84 9.65
N GLN A 26 22.65 -31.25 10.82
CA GLN A 26 21.80 -30.17 11.33
C GLN A 26 21.84 -28.94 10.41
N GLN A 27 23.00 -28.58 9.87
CA GLN A 27 23.15 -27.48 8.92
C GLN A 27 22.37 -27.71 7.62
N SER A 28 22.37 -28.94 7.09
CA SER A 28 21.59 -29.26 5.89
C SER A 28 20.08 -29.22 6.18
N GLU A 29 19.65 -29.72 7.33
CA GLU A 29 18.25 -29.63 7.79
C GLU A 29 17.81 -28.17 7.95
N ILE A 30 18.63 -27.31 8.58
CA ILE A 30 18.36 -25.86 8.73
C ILE A 30 18.22 -25.20 7.37
N THR A 31 19.12 -25.49 6.44
CA THR A 31 19.11 -24.91 5.09
C THR A 31 17.86 -25.31 4.31
N HIS A 32 17.45 -26.58 4.43
CA HIS A 32 16.22 -27.08 3.83
C HIS A 32 14.98 -26.39 4.42
N LEU A 33 14.91 -26.25 5.74
CA LEU A 33 13.81 -25.56 6.42
C LEU A 33 13.73 -24.08 6.01
N HIS A 34 14.86 -23.38 5.91
CA HIS A 34 14.89 -22.01 5.43
C HIS A 34 14.33 -21.89 4.00
N LYS A 35 14.70 -22.81 3.10
CA LYS A 35 14.15 -22.82 1.74
C LYS A 35 12.63 -23.04 1.74
N MET A 36 12.14 -23.95 2.57
CA MET A 36 10.68 -24.16 2.73
C MET A 36 9.98 -22.91 3.26
N ILE A 37 10.55 -22.24 4.27
CA ILE A 37 10.01 -20.99 4.83
C ILE A 37 9.93 -19.92 3.74
N GLU A 38 10.98 -19.77 2.93
CA GLU A 38 11.00 -18.81 1.83
C GLU A 38 9.89 -19.09 0.80
N GLU A 39 9.71 -20.36 0.41
CA GLU A 39 8.64 -20.77 -0.52
C GLU A 39 7.25 -20.49 0.04
N LYS A 40 7.04 -20.78 1.33
CA LYS A 40 5.76 -20.52 2.01
C LYS A 40 5.50 -19.03 2.17
N ASN A 41 6.51 -18.23 2.53
CA ASN A 41 6.39 -16.78 2.60
C ASN A 41 6.03 -16.17 1.25
N LYS A 42 6.61 -16.68 0.14
CA LYS A 42 6.21 -16.26 -1.22
C LYS A 42 4.74 -16.59 -1.52
N GLN A 43 4.23 -17.74 -1.06
CA GLN A 43 2.82 -18.09 -1.23
C GLN A 43 1.91 -17.17 -0.41
N ILE A 44 2.29 -16.90 0.85
CA ILE A 44 1.55 -15.98 1.73
C ILE A 44 1.47 -14.59 1.10
N ALA A 45 2.59 -14.04 0.62
CA ALA A 45 2.61 -12.73 -0.04
C ALA A 45 1.72 -12.68 -1.30
N LYS A 46 1.69 -13.76 -2.09
CA LYS A 46 0.78 -13.85 -3.25
C LYS A 46 -0.69 -13.87 -2.83
N LEU A 47 -1.02 -14.63 -1.79
CA LEU A 47 -2.39 -14.70 -1.26
C LEU A 47 -2.81 -13.35 -0.66
N ASP A 48 -1.93 -12.65 0.04
CA ASP A 48 -2.23 -11.33 0.61
C ASP A 48 -2.53 -10.30 -0.49
N ARG A 49 -1.74 -10.29 -1.58
CA ARG A 49 -2.00 -9.45 -2.76
C ARG A 49 -3.35 -9.73 -3.43
N LEU A 50 -3.78 -10.99 -3.44
CA LEU A 50 -5.08 -11.37 -4.00
C LEU A 50 -6.25 -11.01 -3.07
N ALA A 51 -6.06 -11.16 -1.76
CA ALA A 51 -7.07 -10.83 -0.76
C ALA A 51 -7.26 -9.31 -0.60
N TYR A 52 -6.15 -8.56 -0.61
CA TYR A 52 -6.15 -7.12 -0.34
C TYR A 52 -5.40 -6.34 -1.44
N PRO A 53 -5.91 -6.35 -2.69
CA PRO A 53 -5.23 -5.72 -3.82
C PRO A 53 -5.07 -4.20 -3.67
N GLN A 54 -5.91 -3.56 -2.85
CA GLN A 54 -5.84 -2.11 -2.62
C GLN A 54 -4.62 -1.70 -1.79
N ARG A 55 -4.06 -2.61 -0.98
CA ARG A 55 -2.85 -2.35 -0.20
C ARG A 55 -1.62 -2.21 -1.09
N TYR A 56 -1.63 -2.86 -2.25
CA TYR A 56 -0.52 -2.91 -3.21
C TYR A 56 -0.75 -2.00 -4.42
N ARG A 57 -1.45 -0.88 -4.21
CA ARG A 57 -1.77 0.08 -5.26
C ARG A 57 -1.60 1.49 -4.73
N LEU A 58 -0.95 2.34 -5.53
CA LEU A 58 -0.91 3.76 -5.27
C LEU A 58 -2.30 4.39 -5.49
N SER A 59 -2.63 5.39 -4.67
CA SER A 59 -3.89 6.14 -4.77
C SER A 59 -4.05 6.84 -6.12
N SER A 60 -2.93 7.26 -6.72
CA SER A 60 -2.86 7.81 -8.08
C SER A 60 -3.05 6.78 -9.21
N ARG A 61 -3.03 5.48 -8.87
CA ARG A 61 -2.93 4.35 -9.81
C ARG A 61 -1.63 4.28 -10.62
N ALA A 62 -0.63 5.09 -10.29
CA ALA A 62 0.71 4.89 -10.83
C ALA A 62 1.31 3.58 -10.35
N GLU A 63 2.23 3.03 -11.14
CA GLU A 63 3.04 1.87 -10.74
C GLU A 63 4.19 2.36 -9.88
N LEU A 64 4.32 1.84 -8.66
CA LEU A 64 5.47 2.11 -7.80
C LEU A 64 6.66 1.27 -8.26
N ILE A 65 7.72 1.92 -8.73
CA ILE A 65 8.92 1.25 -9.23
C ILE A 65 9.89 0.95 -8.09
N ARG A 66 10.06 1.91 -7.18
CA ARG A 66 10.96 1.81 -6.04
C ARG A 66 10.66 2.90 -5.02
N ILE A 67 10.98 2.61 -3.77
CA ILE A 67 11.08 3.59 -2.69
C ILE A 67 12.50 3.65 -2.12
N PHE A 68 12.85 4.80 -1.56
CA PHE A 68 14.07 4.96 -0.79
C PHE A 68 13.80 5.83 0.44
N VAL A 69 14.09 5.27 1.61
CA VAL A 69 13.98 5.97 2.90
C VAL A 69 15.39 6.33 3.36
N LEU A 70 15.74 7.62 3.36
CA LEU A 70 17.12 8.03 3.63
C LEU A 70 17.52 7.84 5.10
N ASN A 71 16.61 8.10 6.06
CA ASN A 71 16.93 8.03 7.48
C ASN A 71 15.70 7.90 8.37
N TYR A 72 15.49 6.77 9.05
CA TYR A 72 14.32 6.60 9.92
C TYR A 72 14.24 7.55 11.13
N ARG A 73 15.33 8.23 11.54
CA ARG A 73 15.28 9.24 12.63
C ARG A 73 14.81 10.62 12.17
N ASN A 74 15.15 11.03 10.96
CA ASN A 74 14.58 12.21 10.31
C ASN A 74 14.08 11.78 8.94
N PRO A 75 12.91 11.15 8.88
CA PRO A 75 12.53 10.38 7.72
C PRO A 75 12.19 11.28 6.55
N SER A 76 12.83 10.97 5.44
CA SER A 76 12.49 11.44 4.11
C SER A 76 12.28 10.24 3.21
N LEU A 77 11.29 10.37 2.34
CA LEU A 77 10.87 9.32 1.42
C LEU A 77 11.01 9.84 0.01
N HIS A 78 11.84 9.15 -0.77
CA HIS A 78 11.96 9.34 -2.20
C HIS A 78 11.27 8.19 -2.92
N ILE A 79 10.47 8.50 -3.92
CA ILE A 79 9.67 7.53 -4.68
C ILE A 79 9.97 7.65 -6.16
N TRP A 80 9.94 6.53 -6.87
CA TRP A 80 9.89 6.48 -8.33
C TRP A 80 8.59 5.82 -8.75
N THR A 81 7.79 6.55 -9.52
CA THR A 81 6.50 6.08 -10.04
C THR A 81 6.51 6.07 -11.56
N LYS A 82 5.68 5.21 -12.15
CA LYS A 82 5.54 5.08 -13.59
C LYS A 82 4.08 5.13 -13.98
N VAL A 83 3.78 5.89 -15.02
CA VAL A 83 2.44 5.94 -15.62
C VAL A 83 2.58 5.82 -17.14
N GLY A 84 2.13 4.70 -17.70
CA GLY A 84 2.40 4.37 -19.09
C GLY A 84 3.91 4.21 -19.30
N ASP A 85 4.51 4.97 -20.22
CA ASP A 85 5.96 4.94 -20.48
C ASP A 85 6.73 6.06 -19.76
N ALA A 86 6.05 6.95 -19.03
CA ALA A 86 6.68 8.04 -18.31
C ALA A 86 7.07 7.61 -16.90
N LEU A 87 8.34 7.82 -16.55
CA LEU A 87 8.86 7.70 -15.18
C LEU A 87 8.84 9.07 -14.51
N PHE A 88 8.47 9.11 -13.24
CA PHE A 88 8.46 10.29 -12.39
C PHE A 88 9.10 9.95 -11.05
N ASP A 89 9.69 10.95 -10.42
CA ASP A 89 10.26 10.83 -9.08
C ASP A 89 9.89 12.04 -8.24
N ASP A 90 9.67 11.79 -6.95
CA ASP A 90 9.37 12.85 -5.99
C ASP A 90 9.99 12.52 -4.62
N THR A 91 10.29 13.57 -3.86
CA THR A 91 10.88 13.48 -2.53
C THR A 91 10.09 14.27 -1.53
N LYS A 92 9.64 13.61 -0.47
CA LYS A 92 9.05 14.28 0.68
C LYS A 92 9.99 14.23 1.88
N TYR A 93 10.21 15.40 2.46
CA TYR A 93 11.01 15.58 3.66
C TYR A 93 10.11 15.66 4.89
N ASP A 94 10.69 15.45 6.07
CA ASP A 94 10.04 15.59 7.37
C ASP A 94 8.72 14.79 7.48
N ILE A 95 8.74 13.54 7.01
CA ILE A 95 7.56 12.68 7.04
C ILE A 95 7.25 12.24 8.49
N PRO A 96 6.02 11.82 8.81
CA PRO A 96 5.68 11.40 10.17
C PRO A 96 6.53 10.20 10.62
N TYR A 97 7.24 10.37 11.75
CA TYR A 97 8.10 9.33 12.32
C TYR A 97 7.33 8.03 12.60
N ASP A 98 6.10 8.14 13.14
CA ASP A 98 5.28 6.97 13.44
C ASP A 98 4.96 6.15 12.18
N THR A 99 4.62 6.82 11.08
CA THR A 99 4.34 6.17 9.79
C THR A 99 5.59 5.48 9.24
N ALA A 100 6.75 6.17 9.27
CA ALA A 100 8.01 5.58 8.85
C ALA A 100 8.41 4.38 9.72
N GLN A 101 8.18 4.44 11.03
CA GLN A 101 8.50 3.34 11.95
C GLN A 101 7.57 2.13 11.73
N ARG A 102 6.30 2.34 11.39
CA ARG A 102 5.37 1.25 11.02
C ARG A 102 5.84 0.54 9.75
N HIS A 103 6.29 1.28 8.75
CA HIS A 103 6.93 0.71 7.55
C HIS A 103 8.21 -0.05 7.89
N PHE A 104 9.07 0.49 8.75
CA PHE A 104 10.29 -0.20 9.21
C PHE A 104 10.00 -1.55 9.90
N ARG A 105 8.86 -1.67 10.58
CA ARG A 105 8.39 -2.92 11.20
C ARG A 105 7.63 -3.84 10.25
N GLU A 106 7.60 -3.54 8.95
CA GLU A 106 6.87 -4.30 7.92
C GLU A 106 5.34 -4.38 8.18
N GLU A 107 4.79 -3.44 8.96
CA GLU A 107 3.34 -3.36 9.21
C GLU A 107 2.58 -2.70 8.05
N LEU A 108 3.28 -1.85 7.29
CA LEU A 108 2.79 -1.19 6.08
C LEU A 108 3.53 -1.74 4.87
N THR A 109 2.80 -1.99 3.80
CA THR A 109 3.38 -2.21 2.47
C THR A 109 4.02 -0.92 1.94
N ASP A 110 4.91 -1.04 0.96
CA ASP A 110 5.54 0.10 0.29
C ASP A 110 4.47 1.06 -0.26
N GLU A 111 3.43 0.55 -0.91
CA GLU A 111 2.37 1.38 -1.47
C GLU A 111 1.49 2.03 -0.39
N GLU A 112 1.15 1.33 0.69
CA GLU A 112 0.45 1.94 1.84
C GLU A 112 1.27 3.04 2.49
N PHE A 113 2.59 2.84 2.60
CA PHE A 113 3.49 3.83 3.14
C PHE A 113 3.56 5.08 2.26
N VAL A 114 3.70 4.90 0.94
CA VAL A 114 3.65 6.02 -0.02
C VAL A 114 2.31 6.73 0.04
N ASN A 115 1.19 6.01 0.08
CA ASN A 115 -0.14 6.61 0.16
C ASN A 115 -0.42 7.36 1.47
N ALA A 116 0.27 7.00 2.56
CA ALA A 116 0.17 7.72 3.82
C ALA A 116 1.02 9.01 3.84
N VAL A 117 2.02 9.12 2.97
CA VAL A 117 2.98 10.23 2.93
C VAL A 117 2.66 11.21 1.79
N PHE A 118 2.28 10.70 0.62
CA PHE A 118 2.05 11.46 -0.62
C PHE A 118 0.57 11.51 -0.98
N GLU A 119 0.11 12.70 -1.35
CA GLU A 119 -1.19 12.88 -1.98
C GLU A 119 -1.21 12.26 -3.39
N PRO A 120 -2.38 11.87 -3.94
CA PRO A 120 -2.45 11.24 -5.26
C PRO A 120 -1.82 12.08 -6.37
N GLN A 121 -1.91 13.42 -6.31
CA GLN A 121 -1.25 14.30 -7.28
C GLN A 121 0.28 14.32 -7.16
N GLU A 122 0.84 14.13 -5.97
CA GLU A 122 2.31 14.14 -5.77
C GLU A 122 2.96 12.84 -6.26
N GLN A 123 2.15 11.82 -6.61
CA GLN A 123 2.64 10.53 -7.08
C GLN A 123 2.80 10.46 -8.61
N VAL A 124 2.41 11.51 -9.34
CA VAL A 124 2.36 11.55 -10.81
C VAL A 124 2.92 12.86 -11.35
N ASN A 125 3.27 12.88 -12.64
CA ASN A 125 3.80 14.09 -13.27
C ASN A 125 2.75 15.21 -13.39
N GLU A 126 3.20 16.45 -13.60
CA GLU A 126 2.33 17.63 -13.63
C GLU A 126 1.20 17.57 -14.67
N ALA A 127 1.45 16.98 -15.85
CA ALA A 127 0.42 16.79 -16.87
C ALA A 127 -0.69 15.83 -16.40
N GLN A 128 -0.31 14.77 -15.69
CA GLN A 128 -1.23 13.81 -15.10
C GLN A 128 -1.92 14.38 -13.86
N VAL A 129 -1.26 15.26 -13.09
CA VAL A 129 -1.91 16.05 -12.03
C VAL A 129 -3.06 16.87 -12.61
N GLN A 130 -2.84 17.58 -13.72
CA GLN A 130 -3.87 18.37 -14.38
C GLN A 130 -5.04 17.48 -14.84
N LEU A 131 -4.75 16.32 -15.43
CA LEU A 131 -5.78 15.35 -15.84
C LEU A 131 -6.54 14.76 -14.65
N LEU A 132 -5.84 14.40 -13.57
CA LEU A 132 -6.43 13.85 -12.35
C LEU A 132 -7.33 14.89 -11.68
N GLY A 133 -6.88 16.14 -11.61
CA GLY A 133 -7.67 17.27 -11.11
C GLY A 133 -8.90 17.53 -11.97
N ALA A 134 -8.75 17.56 -13.30
CA ALA A 134 -9.88 17.73 -14.22
C ALA A 134 -10.90 16.58 -14.11
N ALA A 135 -10.43 15.33 -14.01
CA ALA A 135 -11.27 14.16 -13.82
C ALA A 135 -12.01 14.20 -12.49
N PHE A 136 -11.33 14.60 -11.40
CA PHE A 136 -11.95 14.76 -10.08
C PHE A 136 -13.01 15.86 -10.09
N MET A 137 -12.71 17.02 -10.69
CA MET A 137 -13.67 18.10 -10.88
C MET A 137 -14.89 17.62 -11.68
N LEU A 138 -14.69 16.92 -12.79
CA LEU A 138 -15.81 16.38 -13.59
C LEU A 138 -16.64 15.36 -12.82
N ALA A 139 -16.00 14.42 -12.11
CA ALA A 139 -16.68 13.39 -11.34
C ALA A 139 -17.44 13.95 -10.12
N SER A 140 -16.97 15.06 -9.55
CA SER A 140 -17.62 15.75 -8.43
C SER A 140 -18.71 16.75 -8.85
N GLY A 141 -19.01 16.85 -10.15
CA GLY A 141 -20.10 17.69 -10.67
C GLY A 141 -19.65 19.01 -11.31
N GLY A 142 -18.34 19.19 -11.52
CA GLY A 142 -17.73 20.39 -12.10
C GLY A 142 -17.75 21.59 -11.16
N PRO A 143 -17.02 22.68 -11.47
CA PRO A 143 -17.40 23.97 -10.91
C PRO A 143 -18.85 24.19 -11.31
N ALA A 144 -19.73 24.49 -10.35
CA ALA A 144 -21.11 24.85 -10.65
C ALA A 144 -21.06 25.94 -11.73
N GLN A 145 -21.39 25.59 -12.97
CA GLN A 145 -21.75 26.60 -13.94
C GLN A 145 -22.92 27.30 -13.26
N VAL A 146 -22.71 28.56 -12.87
CA VAL A 146 -23.83 29.44 -12.56
C VAL A 146 -24.64 29.41 -13.83
N HIS A 147 -25.69 28.61 -13.85
CA HIS A 147 -26.65 28.62 -14.93
C HIS A 147 -27.18 30.04 -14.93
N VAL A 148 -26.66 30.87 -15.83
CA VAL A 148 -27.17 32.20 -16.08
C VAL A 148 -28.56 31.97 -16.62
N GLY A 149 -29.52 31.98 -15.71
CA GLY A 149 -30.94 31.92 -16.00
C GLY A 149 -31.27 33.12 -16.87
N THR A 150 -31.24 32.88 -18.18
CA THR A 150 -31.81 33.79 -19.16
C THR A 150 -33.22 33.29 -19.40
N GLY A 151 -34.21 33.99 -18.84
CA GLY A 151 -35.64 33.69 -18.97
C GLY A 151 -36.30 33.81 -17.59
N GLY A 152 -37.08 34.82 -17.25
CA GLY A 152 -38.04 35.51 -18.10
C GLY A 152 -39.40 34.83 -18.01
N GLY A 153 -40.12 35.08 -16.91
CA GLY A 153 -41.59 34.96 -16.84
C GLY A 153 -42.16 33.58 -16.51
N GLY A 154 -43.26 33.60 -15.74
CA GLY A 154 -44.23 32.50 -15.72
C GLY A 154 -44.34 31.74 -14.40
N SER A 155 -45.03 32.33 -13.43
CA SER A 155 -45.64 31.59 -12.33
C SER A 155 -46.71 30.65 -12.89
N GLN A 156 -46.44 29.35 -12.97
CA GLN A 156 -47.49 28.32 -12.94
C GLN A 156 -46.90 26.97 -12.53
N SER A 157 -47.22 26.56 -11.30
CA SER A 157 -46.92 25.25 -10.75
C SER A 157 -47.96 24.23 -11.22
N ASP A 158 -47.66 23.48 -12.28
CA ASP A 158 -48.38 22.25 -12.61
C ASP A 158 -47.72 21.07 -11.90
N MET A 159 -48.07 20.88 -10.62
CA MET A 159 -47.78 19.62 -9.94
C MET A 159 -48.95 18.65 -10.17
N PRO A 160 -48.69 17.36 -10.48
CA PRO A 160 -49.72 16.40 -10.86
C PRO A 160 -50.44 15.74 -9.66
N TRP A 161 -50.22 16.24 -8.44
CA TRP A 161 -50.76 15.61 -7.23
C TRP A 161 -51.97 16.36 -6.68
N GLY A 162 -53.11 16.11 -7.32
CA GLY A 162 -54.37 15.85 -6.63
C GLY A 162 -55.25 17.04 -6.23
N GLU A 163 -56.07 17.50 -7.17
CA GLU A 163 -57.37 18.07 -6.79
C GLU A 163 -58.21 16.98 -6.07
N LYS A 164 -58.55 17.21 -4.80
CA LYS A 164 -59.81 16.72 -4.24
C LYS A 164 -60.60 17.89 -3.70
N LYS A 165 -61.48 18.41 -4.55
CA LYS A 165 -62.64 19.20 -4.13
C LYS A 165 -63.45 18.38 -3.13
N LYS A 166 -63.64 18.91 -1.92
CA LYS A 166 -64.78 18.56 -1.07
C LYS A 166 -65.54 19.83 -0.71
N SER A 167 -66.84 19.70 -0.92
CA SER A 167 -67.91 20.67 -0.92
C SER A 167 -68.11 21.42 0.40
N SER A 168 -68.38 22.71 0.23
CA SER A 168 -69.25 23.61 1.00
C SER A 168 -70.17 23.03 2.08
N GLY A 169 -70.19 23.72 3.23
CA GLY A 169 -71.26 23.75 4.23
C GLY A 169 -70.67 23.69 5.66
N ILE A 170 -71.01 24.49 6.67
CA ILE A 170 -72.13 25.39 6.98
C ILE A 170 -71.66 26.34 8.10
N LYS A 171 -72.25 27.55 8.12
CA LYS A 171 -72.26 28.65 9.09
C LYS A 171 -71.96 28.32 10.57
N ARG A 172 -71.18 29.21 11.21
CA ARG A 172 -71.64 30.11 12.28
C ARG A 172 -70.73 31.32 12.40
#